data_AF-A0A2A6PS76-F1
#
_entry.id   AF-A0A2A6PS76-F1
#
_cell.length_a   1.000
_cell.length_b   1.000
_cell.length_c   1.000
_cell.angle_alpha   90.00
_cell.angle_beta   90.00
_cell.angle_gamma   90.00
#
_symmetry.space_group_name_H-M   'P 1'
#
loop_
_entity.id
_entity.type
_entity.pdbx_description
1 polymer ?
#
loop_
_entity_poly.entity_id
_entity_poly.type
_entity_poly.pdbx_seq_one_letter_code
_entity_poly.pdbx_strand_id
1 'polypeptide(L)'
;MPTSTEDAHKLLRAWQLALLRFAVTLDAADRLNVAALAAELDRLGGRRNAGETLHFFRRTSSRLCAAIGADLQDRDATLECFCKQIEEPRLRLAFAAAVGLARADSASSQAARPKRNPNLFRGLPARGSASL
;
A
#
# COMPACT_ATOMS: atom_id res chain seq x y z
N MET A 1 -4.24 -29.38 15.32
CA MET A 1 -5.28 -28.50 14.74
C MET A 1 -4.87 -27.04 14.91
N PRO A 2 -4.23 -26.40 13.91
CA PRO A 2 -3.94 -24.96 13.93
C PRO A 2 -4.63 -24.26 12.75
N THR A 3 -5.96 -24.27 12.65
CA THR A 3 -6.68 -23.68 11.49
C THR A 3 -7.06 -22.22 11.71
N SER A 4 -7.49 -21.86 12.94
CA SER A 4 -8.08 -20.55 13.20
C SER A 4 -7.13 -19.35 13.07
N THR A 5 -5.83 -19.52 13.35
CA THR A 5 -4.86 -18.40 13.30
C THR A 5 -4.30 -18.18 11.91
N GLU A 6 -4.04 -19.25 11.16
CA GLU A 6 -3.57 -19.18 9.77
C GLU A 6 -4.64 -18.57 8.87
N ASP A 7 -5.91 -18.93 9.07
CA ASP A 7 -7.03 -18.37 8.31
C ASP A 7 -7.24 -16.87 8.62
N ALA A 8 -7.03 -16.45 9.86
CA ALA A 8 -7.07 -15.03 10.24
C ALA A 8 -5.93 -14.22 9.59
N HIS A 9 -4.72 -14.78 9.52
CA HIS A 9 -3.59 -14.13 8.83
C HIS A 9 -3.83 -14.03 7.32
N LYS A 10 -4.37 -15.08 6.70
CA LYS A 10 -4.73 -15.06 5.27
C LYS A 10 -5.79 -13.99 4.99
N LEU A 11 -6.82 -13.90 5.83
CA LEU A 11 -7.87 -12.90 5.67
C LEU A 11 -7.36 -11.47 5.91
N LEU A 12 -6.49 -11.25 6.91
CA LEU A 12 -5.85 -9.96 7.15
C LEU A 12 -5.02 -9.54 5.93
N ARG A 13 -4.26 -10.47 5.35
CA ARG A 13 -3.46 -10.21 4.14
C ARG A 13 -4.35 -9.90 2.94
N ALA A 14 -5.45 -10.63 2.76
CA ALA A 14 -6.42 -10.37 1.70
C ALA A 14 -7.04 -8.97 1.84
N TRP A 15 -7.37 -8.55 3.05
CA TRP A 15 -7.86 -7.21 3.35
C TRP A 15 -6.84 -6.11 3.03
N GLN A 16 -5.57 -6.29 3.42
CA GLN A 16 -4.50 -5.34 3.06
C GLN A 16 -4.27 -5.24 1.54
N LEU A 17 -4.34 -6.37 0.82
CA LEU A 17 -4.23 -6.40 -0.64
C LEU A 17 -5.44 -5.75 -1.32
N ALA A 18 -6.64 -5.90 -0.76
CA ALA A 18 -7.82 -5.21 -1.27
C ALA A 18 -7.71 -3.69 -1.08
N LEU A 19 -7.17 -3.23 0.05
CA LEU A 19 -6.87 -1.81 0.26
C LEU A 19 -5.83 -1.28 -0.73
N LEU A 20 -4.77 -2.04 -1.01
CA LEU A 20 -3.81 -1.69 -2.04
C LEU A 20 -4.47 -1.59 -3.41
N ARG A 21 -5.31 -2.57 -3.77
CA ARG A 21 -6.02 -2.57 -5.05
C ARG A 21 -6.90 -1.33 -5.18
N PHE A 22 -7.70 -1.02 -4.16
CA PHE A 22 -8.51 0.20 -4.14
C PHE A 22 -7.66 1.47 -4.25
N ALA A 23 -6.51 1.54 -3.57
CA ALA A 23 -5.60 2.69 -3.68
C ALA A 23 -5.05 2.90 -5.10
N VAL A 24 -4.91 1.82 -5.88
CA VAL A 24 -4.43 1.88 -7.27
C VAL A 24 -5.56 2.19 -8.26
N THR A 25 -6.76 1.63 -8.06
CA THR A 25 -7.86 1.73 -9.02
C THR A 25 -8.83 2.87 -8.75
N LEU A 26 -9.00 3.24 -7.48
CA LEU A 26 -10.04 4.14 -6.99
C LEU A 26 -11.47 3.70 -7.38
N ASP A 27 -11.66 2.42 -7.71
CA ASP A 27 -12.95 1.87 -8.14
C ASP A 27 -13.88 1.64 -6.93
N ALA A 28 -15.15 2.01 -7.07
CA ALA A 28 -16.19 1.76 -6.08
C ALA A 28 -16.39 0.25 -5.82
N ALA A 29 -16.19 -0.62 -6.82
CA ALA A 29 -16.25 -2.07 -6.63
C ALA A 29 -15.15 -2.56 -5.67
N ASP A 30 -13.95 -2.00 -5.77
CA ASP A 30 -12.84 -2.33 -4.88
C ASP A 30 -13.08 -1.81 -3.46
N ARG A 31 -13.70 -0.63 -3.32
CA ARG A 31 -14.17 -0.10 -2.02
C ARG A 31 -15.17 -1.04 -1.35
N LEU A 32 -16.12 -1.59 -2.10
CA LEU A 32 -17.09 -2.57 -1.58
C LEU A 32 -16.41 -3.87 -1.15
N ASN A 33 -15.44 -4.36 -1.93
CA ASN A 33 -14.67 -5.54 -1.59
C ASN A 33 -13.87 -5.37 -0.27
N VAL A 34 -13.25 -4.20 -0.08
CA VAL A 34 -12.59 -3.85 1.19
C VAL A 34 -13.57 -3.93 2.36
N ALA A 35 -14.77 -3.36 2.21
CA ALA A 35 -15.80 -3.38 3.26
C ALA A 35 -16.29 -4.80 3.57
N ALA A 36 -16.42 -5.67 2.57
CA ALA A 36 -16.79 -7.06 2.75
C ALA A 36 -15.73 -7.83 3.56
N LEU A 37 -14.45 -7.73 3.19
CA LEU A 37 -13.35 -8.36 3.91
C LEU A 37 -13.22 -7.84 5.35
N ALA A 38 -13.44 -6.55 5.56
CA ALA A 38 -13.46 -5.94 6.88
C ALA A 38 -14.57 -6.53 7.77
N ALA A 39 -15.76 -6.75 7.22
CA ALA A 39 -16.86 -7.38 7.95
C ALA A 39 -16.55 -8.83 8.33
N GLU A 40 -15.83 -9.58 7.49
CA GLU A 40 -15.39 -10.94 7.84
C GLU A 40 -14.32 -10.93 8.95
N LEU A 41 -13.38 -10.00 8.92
CA LEU A 41 -12.36 -9.84 9.96
C LEU A 41 -12.99 -9.48 11.32
N ASP A 42 -13.94 -8.56 11.31
CA ASP A 42 -14.70 -8.17 12.50
C ASP A 42 -15.49 -9.36 13.08
N ARG A 43 -16.06 -10.23 12.23
CA ARG A 43 -16.74 -11.47 12.68
C ARG A 43 -15.77 -12.48 13.30
N LEU A 44 -14.55 -12.60 12.77
CA LEU A 44 -13.52 -13.46 13.37
C LEU A 44 -13.02 -12.91 14.71
N GLY A 45 -12.90 -11.59 14.84
CA GLY A 45 -12.53 -10.90 16.10
C GLY A 45 -13.63 -10.96 17.16
N GLY A 46 -14.89 -10.85 16.76
CA GLY A 46 -16.06 -10.90 17.65
C GLY A 46 -16.25 -12.22 18.39
N ARG A 47 -15.73 -13.34 17.87
CA ARG A 47 -15.74 -14.63 18.59
C ARG A 47 -14.79 -14.65 19.79
N ARG A 48 -13.88 -13.68 19.93
CA ARG A 48 -12.86 -13.64 20.99
C ARG A 48 -13.05 -12.51 22.03
N ASN A 49 -13.77 -11.43 21.72
CA ASN A 49 -14.06 -10.34 22.66
C ASN A 49 -15.37 -9.63 22.31
N ALA A 50 -16.34 -9.64 23.23
CA ALA A 50 -17.76 -9.37 22.95
C ALA A 50 -18.21 -7.89 22.99
N GLY A 51 -17.31 -6.89 22.97
CA GLY A 51 -17.70 -5.49 23.20
C GLY A 51 -17.28 -4.50 22.12
N GLU A 52 -15.99 -4.48 21.76
CA GLU A 52 -15.41 -3.36 20.98
C GLU A 52 -14.79 -3.79 19.65
N THR A 53 -14.46 -5.08 19.50
CA THR A 53 -13.81 -5.63 18.29
C THR A 53 -14.78 -5.81 17.13
N LEU A 54 -16.10 -5.70 17.35
CA LEU A 54 -17.12 -6.07 16.37
C LEU A 54 -17.14 -5.18 15.12
N HIS A 55 -16.53 -4.00 15.16
CA HIS A 55 -16.56 -3.03 14.06
C HIS A 55 -15.20 -2.35 13.79
N PHE A 56 -14.11 -2.86 14.36
CA PHE A 56 -12.79 -2.23 14.23
C PHE A 56 -12.36 -2.14 12.77
N PHE A 57 -12.39 -3.26 12.04
CA PHE A 57 -11.96 -3.30 10.65
C PHE A 57 -12.90 -2.51 9.76
N ARG A 58 -14.21 -2.54 10.00
CA ARG A 58 -15.17 -1.70 9.26
C ARG A 58 -14.89 -0.21 9.46
N ARG A 59 -14.68 0.24 10.70
CA ARG A 59 -14.35 1.64 11.01
C ARG A 59 -13.02 2.07 10.39
N THR A 60 -11.99 1.25 10.55
CA THR A 60 -10.66 1.49 9.99
C THR A 60 -10.71 1.54 8.46
N SER A 61 -11.39 0.59 7.82
CA SER A 61 -11.55 0.55 6.36
C SER A 61 -12.28 1.76 5.83
N SER A 62 -13.37 2.19 6.49
CA SER A 62 -14.09 3.39 6.08
C SER A 62 -13.20 4.64 6.12
N ARG A 63 -12.42 4.79 7.19
CA ARG A 63 -11.47 5.92 7.34
C ARG A 63 -10.35 5.86 6.29
N LEU A 64 -9.79 4.67 6.04
CA LEU A 64 -8.75 4.48 5.03
C LEU A 64 -9.28 4.76 3.62
N CYS A 65 -10.48 4.29 3.27
CA CYS A 65 -11.07 4.56 1.97
C CYS A 65 -11.35 6.07 1.78
N ALA A 66 -11.83 6.77 2.82
CA ALA A 66 -12.01 8.23 2.78
C ALA A 66 -10.67 8.96 2.63
N ALA A 67 -9.65 8.54 3.39
CA ALA A 67 -8.30 9.08 3.26
C ALA A 67 -7.75 8.88 1.84
N ILE A 68 -7.85 7.66 1.28
CA ILE A 68 -7.43 7.34 -0.10
C ILE A 68 -8.13 8.24 -1.13
N GLY A 69 -9.44 8.45 -0.97
CA GLY A 69 -10.24 9.34 -1.83
C GLY A 69 -10.01 10.84 -1.63
N ALA A 70 -9.05 11.25 -0.79
CA ALA A 70 -8.76 12.64 -0.43
C ALA A 70 -9.92 13.41 0.22
N ASP A 71 -10.85 12.69 0.85
CA ASP A 71 -12.04 13.23 1.53
C ASP A 71 -11.80 13.48 3.03
N LEU A 72 -10.54 13.42 3.48
CA LEU A 72 -10.17 13.47 4.90
C LEU A 72 -9.08 14.52 5.15
N GLN A 73 -9.28 15.39 6.14
CA GLN A 73 -8.36 16.49 6.47
C GLN A 73 -7.00 15.99 7.03
N ASP A 74 -7.02 14.84 7.70
CA ASP A 74 -5.89 14.14 8.31
C ASP A 74 -5.47 12.90 7.49
N ARG A 75 -5.63 13.00 6.17
CA ARG A 75 -5.31 11.93 5.19
C ARG A 75 -3.91 11.37 5.39
N ASP A 76 -2.87 12.20 5.30
CA ASP A 76 -1.49 11.71 5.24
C ASP A 76 -1.10 11.03 6.55
N ALA A 77 -1.45 11.62 7.69
CA ALA A 77 -1.24 11.01 9.01
C ALA A 77 -1.96 9.66 9.16
N THR A 78 -3.19 9.56 8.66
CA THR A 78 -3.96 8.30 8.67
C THR A 78 -3.27 7.22 7.84
N LEU A 79 -2.82 7.56 6.63
CA LEU A 79 -2.17 6.62 5.71
C LEU A 79 -0.77 6.22 6.16
N GLU A 80 0.02 7.15 6.70
CA GLU A 80 1.32 6.85 7.29
C GLU A 80 1.21 5.91 8.50
N CYS A 81 0.23 6.15 9.37
CA CYS A 81 -0.05 5.28 10.50
C CYS A 81 -0.35 3.85 10.04
N PHE A 82 -1.16 3.71 8.99
CA PHE A 82 -1.48 2.40 8.41
C PHE A 82 -0.26 1.74 7.74
N CYS A 83 0.52 2.48 6.96
CA CYS A 83 1.77 1.98 6.38
C CYS A 83 2.70 1.36 7.44
N LYS A 84 2.81 2.00 8.62
CA LYS A 84 3.64 1.50 9.73
C LYS A 84 3.13 0.17 10.32
N GLN A 85 1.85 -0.14 10.15
CA GLN A 85 1.22 -1.38 10.64
C GLN A 85 1.32 -2.55 9.65
N ILE A 86 1.74 -2.30 8.40
CA ILE A 86 1.92 -3.37 7.41
C ILE A 86 3.26 -4.07 7.65
N GLU A 87 3.21 -5.32 8.11
CA GLU A 87 4.38 -6.14 8.40
C GLU A 87 5.16 -6.53 7.13
N GLU A 88 4.45 -6.88 6.04
CA GLU A 88 5.05 -7.32 4.78
C GLU A 88 5.73 -6.13 4.06
N PRO A 89 7.07 -6.11 3.94
CA PRO A 89 7.80 -4.93 3.43
C PRO A 89 7.41 -4.54 2.01
N ARG A 90 7.16 -5.53 1.14
CA ARG A 90 6.78 -5.30 -0.26
C ARG A 90 5.41 -4.66 -0.37
N LEU A 91 4.46 -5.15 0.42
CA LEU A 91 3.11 -4.61 0.47
C LEU A 91 3.11 -3.18 1.01
N ARG A 92 3.89 -2.92 2.06
CA ARG A 92 4.05 -1.57 2.62
C ARG A 92 4.59 -0.58 1.60
N LEU A 93 5.64 -0.96 0.86
CA LEU A 93 6.21 -0.11 -0.21
C LEU A 93 5.22 0.13 -1.35
N ALA A 94 4.54 -0.92 -1.81
CA ALA A 94 3.54 -0.80 -2.87
C ALA A 94 2.38 0.11 -2.45
N PHE A 95 1.89 -0.03 -1.22
CA PHE A 95 0.83 0.80 -0.68
C PHE A 95 1.28 2.26 -0.56
N ALA A 96 2.43 2.51 0.05
CA ALA A 96 3.00 3.86 0.17
C ALA A 96 3.20 4.53 -1.20
N ALA A 97 3.60 3.78 -2.22
CA ALA A 97 3.72 4.29 -3.59
C ALA A 97 2.34 4.62 -4.18
N ALA A 98 1.36 3.72 -4.04
CA ALA A 98 0.00 3.91 -4.56
C ALA A 98 -0.68 5.14 -3.95
N VAL A 99 -0.47 5.40 -2.65
CA VAL A 99 -1.04 6.56 -1.97
C VAL A 99 -0.16 7.82 -2.01
N GLY A 100 0.96 7.81 -2.76
CA GLY A 100 1.82 8.98 -2.93
C GLY A 100 2.73 9.34 -1.74
N LEU A 101 2.80 8.50 -0.71
CA LEU A 101 3.65 8.71 0.47
C LEU A 101 5.13 8.33 0.24
N ALA A 102 5.43 7.47 -0.74
CA ALA A 102 6.80 7.02 -1.04
C ALA A 102 7.78 8.15 -1.40
N ARG A 103 7.27 9.34 -1.72
CA ARG A 103 8.08 10.50 -2.09
C ARG A 103 8.69 11.21 -0.88
N ALA A 104 8.12 11.07 0.32
CA ALA A 104 8.61 11.72 1.54
C ALA A 104 9.96 11.17 2.01
N ASP A 105 10.15 9.84 1.96
CA ASP A 105 11.43 9.19 2.32
C ASP A 105 12.48 9.34 1.20
N SER A 106 12.03 9.46 -0.05
CA SER A 106 12.90 9.60 -1.22
C SER A 106 13.50 11.00 -1.37
N ALA A 107 12.94 12.02 -0.70
CA ALA A 107 13.50 13.37 -0.69
C ALA A 107 14.81 13.48 0.13
N SER A 108 15.05 12.54 1.06
CA SER A 108 16.36 12.39 1.73
C SER A 108 17.38 11.69 0.83
N SER A 109 16.92 10.93 -0.18
CA SER A 109 17.76 10.41 -1.25
C SER A 109 17.81 11.42 -2.39
N GLN A 110 18.31 12.63 -2.12
CA GLN A 110 18.79 13.49 -3.20
C GLN A 110 19.84 12.69 -3.97
N ALA A 111 19.42 12.21 -5.14
CA ALA A 111 20.22 12.05 -6.34
C ALA A 111 21.70 11.72 -6.07
N ALA A 112 21.99 10.44 -5.83
CA ALA A 112 23.19 9.90 -6.44
C ALA A 112 22.99 10.01 -7.96
N ARG A 113 23.23 11.20 -8.53
CA ARG A 113 23.45 11.36 -9.96
C ARG A 113 24.49 10.30 -10.30
N PRO A 114 24.20 9.28 -11.12
CA PRO A 114 25.26 8.39 -11.56
C PRO A 114 26.31 9.30 -12.20
N LYS A 115 27.52 9.26 -11.65
CA LYS A 115 28.65 10.09 -12.10
C LYS A 115 28.77 9.82 -13.60
N ARG A 116 28.33 10.78 -14.41
CA ARG A 116 28.19 10.65 -15.87
C ARG A 116 29.62 10.54 -16.40
N ASN A 117 30.14 9.32 -16.44
CA ASN A 117 31.54 9.09 -16.78
C ASN A 117 31.62 9.22 -18.30
N PRO A 118 32.22 10.31 -18.83
CA PRO A 118 32.24 10.57 -20.26
C PRO A 118 33.05 9.52 -21.02
N ASN A 119 33.79 8.67 -20.30
CA ASN A 119 34.60 7.60 -20.85
C ASN A 119 33.88 6.25 -20.96
N LEU A 120 32.59 6.15 -20.61
CA LEU A 120 31.84 4.87 -20.71
C LEU A 120 31.84 4.28 -22.12
N PHE A 121 32.01 5.12 -23.14
CA PHE A 121 32.06 4.70 -24.55
C PHE A 121 33.43 4.91 -25.18
N ARG A 122 34.48 5.15 -24.37
CA ARG A 122 35.85 5.31 -24.88
C ARG A 122 36.33 3.95 -25.41
N GLY A 123 36.41 3.82 -26.73
CA GLY A 123 36.85 2.60 -27.41
C GLY A 123 35.75 1.87 -28.20
N LEU A 124 34.50 2.34 -28.14
CA LEU A 124 33.49 1.87 -29.09
C LEU A 124 33.60 2.67 -30.39
N PRO A 125 33.49 2.03 -31.57
CA PRO A 125 33.43 2.74 -32.83
C PRO A 125 32.21 3.67 -32.80
N ALA A 126 32.43 4.96 -33.06
CA ALA A 126 31.35 5.92 -33.21
C ALA A 126 30.39 5.37 -34.28
N ARG A 127 29.08 5.29 -33.96
CA ARG A 127 28.08 4.95 -34.98
C ARG A 127 28.21 5.99 -36.07
N GLY A 128 28.70 5.58 -37.23
CA GLY A 128 28.86 6.44 -38.39
C GLY A 128 27.54 7.16 -38.65
N SER A 129 27.62 8.48 -38.83
CA SER A 129 26.49 9.24 -39.35
C SER A 129 26.12 8.64 -40.70
N ALA A 130 25.00 7.90 -40.75
CA ALA A 130 24.35 7.62 -42.01
C ALA A 130 23.83 8.96 -42.52
N SER A 131 24.62 9.60 -43.40
CA SER A 131 24.15 10.75 -44.17
C SER A 131 23.09 10.24 -45.16
N LEU A 132 21.91 10.84 -45.10
CA LEU A 132 20.89 10.78 -46.15
C LEU A 132 21.31 11.64 -47.35
#